data_AF-A0A832TDY7-F1
#
_entry.id   AF-A0A832TDY7-F1
#
_cell.length_a   1.000
_cell.length_b   1.000
_cell.length_c   1.000
_cell.angle_alpha   90.00
_cell.angle_beta   90.00
_cell.angle_gamma   90.00
#
_symmetry.space_group_name_H-M   'P 1'
#
loop_
_entity.id
_entity.type
_entity.pdbx_description
1 polymer ?
#
loop_
_entity_poly.entity_id
_entity_poly.type
_entity_poly.pdbx_seq_one_letter_code
_entity_poly.pdbx_strand_id
1 'polypeptide(L)'
;MLSKDQYKQILEELDNCKRPIYFFHDDGDGLCSFLQFYRYKKEGKGVCVKSHPRLDERFYKVVKEYEPDKIFVLDLAIIEQDFIDEFRKIPIIMIDHHSPLDVKGIKYYNPMVGGKGDNTCVSELCYNVIPGEKDLWIAAAGIVSDWQLSDVTKKFAQENPELLSPEIDRPEKALFDSPLSKLIRIMNFVLKGPTQEVMK
;
A
#
# COMPACT_ATOMS: atom_id res chain seq x y z
N MET A 1 -2.94 -13.62 -1.26
CA MET A 1 -3.94 -13.36 -0.25
C MET A 1 -3.48 -13.84 1.10
N LEU A 2 -3.59 -12.93 2.06
CA LEU A 2 -3.37 -13.21 3.47
C LEU A 2 -4.51 -14.07 4.04
N SER A 3 -4.27 -14.68 5.19
CA SER A 3 -5.33 -15.37 5.93
C SER A 3 -6.33 -14.37 6.51
N LYS A 4 -7.54 -14.83 6.83
CA LYS A 4 -8.55 -14.01 7.53
C LYS A 4 -8.02 -13.45 8.85
N ASP A 5 -7.24 -14.23 9.58
CA ASP A 5 -6.64 -13.79 10.85
C ASP A 5 -5.61 -12.69 10.62
N GLN A 6 -4.82 -12.77 9.55
CA GLN A 6 -3.88 -11.72 9.19
C GLN A 6 -4.60 -10.41 8.82
N TYR A 7 -5.65 -10.47 7.99
CA TYR A 7 -6.46 -9.28 7.69
C TYR A 7 -7.07 -8.66 8.94
N LYS A 8 -7.59 -9.49 9.85
CA LYS A 8 -8.13 -9.04 11.13
C LYS A 8 -7.06 -8.37 12.00
N GLN A 9 -5.86 -8.95 12.10
CA GLN A 9 -4.77 -8.37 12.85
C GLN A 9 -4.33 -7.02 12.28
N ILE A 10 -4.25 -6.87 10.96
CA ILE A 10 -3.93 -5.59 10.32
C ILE A 10 -5.01 -4.55 10.64
N LEU A 11 -6.28 -4.93 10.56
CA LEU A 11 -7.39 -4.04 10.93
C LEU A 11 -7.31 -3.62 12.40
N GLU A 12 -7.06 -4.56 13.31
CA GLU A 12 -6.86 -4.28 14.73
C GLU A 12 -5.68 -3.32 14.96
N GLU A 13 -4.59 -3.45 14.21
CA GLU A 13 -3.47 -2.49 14.27
C GLU A 13 -3.86 -1.09 13.77
N LEU A 14 -4.62 -1.01 12.69
CA LEU A 14 -5.10 0.26 12.14
C LEU A 14 -6.11 0.93 13.09
N ASP A 15 -7.03 0.17 13.69
CA ASP A 15 -8.00 0.69 14.65
C ASP A 15 -7.33 1.17 15.94
N ASN A 16 -6.32 0.46 16.43
CA ASN A 16 -5.61 0.74 17.69
C ASN A 16 -4.38 1.64 17.53
N CYS A 17 -4.37 2.56 16.56
CA CYS A 17 -3.41 3.66 16.53
C CYS A 17 -4.11 5.03 16.62
N LYS A 18 -3.35 6.08 16.91
CA LYS A 18 -3.81 7.47 17.03
C LYS A 18 -2.95 8.45 16.27
N ARG A 19 -1.71 8.09 16.01
CA ARG A 19 -0.73 8.93 15.31
C ARG A 19 0.15 8.06 14.42
N PRO A 20 -0.43 7.26 13.49
CA PRO A 20 0.38 6.43 12.62
C PRO A 20 1.23 7.26 11.67
N ILE A 21 2.39 6.74 11.29
CA ILE A 21 3.13 7.18 10.11
C ILE A 21 3.07 6.06 9.06
N TYR A 22 2.82 6.44 7.81
CA TYR A 22 2.72 5.52 6.68
C TYR A 22 3.87 5.78 5.73
N PHE A 23 4.82 4.86 5.61
CA PHE A 23 5.80 4.84 4.54
C PHE A 23 5.23 4.05 3.37
N PHE A 24 5.25 4.64 2.18
CA PHE A 24 4.71 4.02 0.97
C PHE A 24 5.56 4.34 -0.25
N HIS A 25 5.57 3.43 -1.22
CA HIS A 25 6.33 3.61 -2.46
C HIS A 25 5.76 4.69 -3.39
N ASP A 26 6.58 5.16 -4.32
CA ASP A 26 6.24 6.29 -5.20
C ASP A 26 5.60 5.90 -6.53
N ASP A 27 4.84 4.81 -6.52
CA ASP A 27 4.02 4.33 -7.62
C ASP A 27 2.52 4.27 -7.26
N GLY A 28 1.75 3.68 -8.18
CA GLY A 28 0.30 3.56 -8.03
C GLY A 28 -0.13 2.60 -6.92
N ASP A 29 0.61 1.52 -6.65
CA ASP A 29 0.25 0.55 -5.61
C ASP A 29 0.55 1.11 -4.21
N GLY A 30 1.74 1.68 -4.03
CA GLY A 30 2.13 2.38 -2.82
C GLY A 30 1.21 3.56 -2.49
N LEU A 31 0.88 4.41 -3.47
CA LEU A 31 -0.05 5.52 -3.21
C LEU A 31 -1.47 5.02 -2.89
N CYS A 32 -2.00 4.06 -3.64
CA CYS A 32 -3.37 3.58 -3.43
C CYS A 32 -3.53 2.82 -2.11
N SER A 33 -2.54 2.02 -1.71
CA SER A 33 -2.51 1.39 -0.38
C SER A 33 -2.49 2.42 0.76
N PHE A 34 -1.65 3.46 0.67
CA PHE A 34 -1.64 4.58 1.63
C PHE A 34 -2.98 5.30 1.69
N LEU A 35 -3.55 5.68 0.54
CA LEU A 35 -4.81 6.41 0.48
C LEU A 35 -5.96 5.63 1.12
N GLN A 36 -6.03 4.31 0.90
CA GLN A 36 -7.05 3.47 1.51
C GLN A 36 -6.95 3.48 3.04
N PHE A 37 -5.76 3.22 3.59
CA PHE A 37 -5.54 3.23 5.04
C PHE A 37 -5.78 4.61 5.64
N TYR A 38 -5.27 5.67 5.02
CA TYR A 38 -5.44 7.03 5.48
C TYR A 38 -6.90 7.49 5.44
N ARG A 39 -7.67 7.14 4.41
CA ARG A 39 -9.09 7.52 4.29
C ARG A 39 -9.99 6.78 5.27
N TYR A 40 -9.66 5.53 5.57
CA TYR A 40 -10.30 4.79 6.66
C TYR A 40 -9.97 5.40 8.01
N LYS A 41 -8.67 5.58 8.30
CA LYS A 41 -8.19 5.97 9.63
C LYS A 41 -8.40 7.44 9.96
N LYS A 42 -8.21 8.32 8.97
CA LYS A 42 -8.25 9.79 9.05
C LYS A 42 -7.32 10.40 10.10
N GLU A 43 -6.29 9.65 10.48
CA GLU A 43 -5.25 10.08 11.42
C GLU A 43 -3.90 9.69 10.80
N GLY A 44 -2.85 10.40 11.22
CA GLY A 44 -1.49 10.05 10.81
C GLY A 44 -0.88 10.94 9.73
N LYS A 45 0.30 10.51 9.27
CA LYS A 45 1.09 11.20 8.25
C LYS A 45 1.63 10.21 7.22
N GLY A 46 1.49 10.52 5.93
CA GLY A 46 2.14 9.79 4.86
C GLY A 46 3.59 10.25 4.63
N VAL A 47 4.46 9.34 4.19
CA VAL A 47 5.81 9.63 3.72
C VAL A 47 6.07 8.78 2.47
N CYS A 48 6.08 9.46 1.33
CA CYS A 48 6.41 8.82 0.06
C CYS A 48 7.92 8.55 -0.05
N VAL A 49 8.28 7.28 -0.20
CA VAL A 49 9.65 6.77 -0.35
C VAL A 49 9.96 6.66 -1.85
N LYS A 50 10.99 7.39 -2.30
CA LYS A 50 11.29 7.58 -3.73
C LYS A 50 12.29 6.57 -4.29
N SER A 51 12.00 6.07 -5.48
CA SER A 51 12.91 5.37 -6.42
C SER A 51 13.51 4.04 -5.94
N HIS A 52 14.10 4.01 -4.74
CA HIS A 52 14.55 2.79 -4.10
C HIS A 52 13.53 2.44 -3.02
N PRO A 53 12.74 1.36 -3.16
CA PRO A 53 11.71 0.95 -2.21
C PRO A 53 12.36 0.40 -0.93
N ARG A 54 13.03 1.28 -0.18
CA ARG A 54 13.87 0.97 0.98
C ARG A 54 13.61 1.94 2.12
N LEU A 55 13.36 1.39 3.30
CA LEU A 55 13.28 2.11 4.56
C LEU A 55 14.54 1.88 5.40
N ASP A 56 15.31 2.95 5.62
CA ASP A 56 16.62 2.96 6.28
C ASP A 56 16.84 4.22 7.14
N GLU A 57 18.07 4.43 7.62
CA GLU A 57 18.47 5.55 8.49
C GLU A 57 18.09 6.96 7.99
N ARG A 58 17.91 7.15 6.68
CA ARG A 58 17.51 8.44 6.10
C ARG A 58 16.15 8.90 6.63
N PHE A 59 15.32 7.96 7.08
CA PHE A 59 13.99 8.22 7.62
C PHE A 59 13.97 8.35 9.15
N TYR A 60 15.12 8.25 9.85
CA TYR A 60 15.16 8.38 11.31
C TYR A 60 14.63 9.72 11.78
N LYS A 61 15.05 10.79 11.12
CA LYS A 61 14.64 12.16 11.48
C LYS A 61 13.13 12.32 11.41
N VAL A 62 12.49 11.83 10.34
CA VAL A 62 11.03 12.00 10.18
C VAL A 62 10.25 11.23 11.24
N VAL A 63 10.70 10.04 11.64
CA VAL A 63 10.06 9.27 12.72
C VAL A 63 10.27 9.96 14.07
N LYS A 64 11.51 10.36 14.39
CA LYS A 64 11.86 11.01 15.66
C LYS A 64 11.14 12.35 15.86
N GLU A 65 11.00 13.14 14.80
CA GLU A 65 10.30 14.44 14.88
C GLU A 65 8.78 14.28 14.90
N TYR A 66 8.24 13.26 14.22
CA TYR A 66 6.80 13.05 14.18
C TYR A 66 6.27 12.33 15.42
N GLU A 67 7.09 11.51 16.08
CA GLU A 67 6.77 10.70 17.26
C GLU A 67 5.50 9.85 17.06
N PRO A 68 5.49 8.92 16.07
CA PRO A 68 4.33 8.09 15.81
C PRO A 68 4.12 7.06 16.92
N ASP A 69 2.86 6.66 17.13
CA ASP A 69 2.52 5.51 17.97
C ASP A 69 2.52 4.19 17.19
N LYS A 70 2.60 4.27 15.85
CA LYS A 70 2.65 3.11 14.95
C LYS A 70 3.34 3.46 13.64
N ILE A 71 4.12 2.54 13.09
CA ILE A 71 4.73 2.66 11.78
C ILE A 71 4.09 1.63 10.85
N PHE A 72 3.45 2.10 9.79
CA PHE A 72 3.01 1.27 8.68
C PHE A 72 3.99 1.41 7.52
N VAL A 73 4.38 0.27 6.95
CA VAL A 73 5.27 0.16 5.79
C VAL A 73 4.46 -0.54 4.71
N LEU A 74 4.12 0.18 3.65
CA LEU A 74 3.21 -0.27 2.60
C LEU A 74 3.98 -0.33 1.28
N ASP A 75 4.01 -1.50 0.66
CA ASP A 75 4.58 -1.68 -0.68
C ASP A 75 6.05 -1.25 -0.80
N LEU A 76 6.86 -1.56 0.22
CA LEU A 76 8.31 -1.29 0.18
C LEU A 76 9.07 -2.59 0.24
N ALA A 77 9.77 -2.93 -0.84
CA ALA A 77 10.50 -4.19 -0.98
C ALA A 77 11.59 -4.41 0.08
N ILE A 78 12.09 -3.35 0.74
CA ILE A 78 13.20 -3.42 1.69
C ILE A 78 12.91 -2.56 2.94
N ILE A 79 13.12 -3.15 4.10
CA ILE A 79 13.31 -2.45 5.38
C ILE A 79 14.59 -2.99 6.03
N GLU A 80 15.46 -2.10 6.49
CA GLU A 80 16.72 -2.51 7.13
C GLU A 80 16.51 -2.87 8.60
N GLN A 81 17.24 -3.90 9.09
CA GLN A 81 17.16 -4.30 10.49
C GLN A 81 17.56 -3.16 11.45
N ASP A 82 18.51 -2.31 11.06
CA ASP A 82 18.92 -1.15 11.84
C ASP A 82 17.77 -0.14 12.00
N PHE A 83 16.90 0.02 11.00
CA PHE A 83 15.70 0.85 11.14
C PHE A 83 14.70 0.25 12.14
N ILE A 84 14.52 -1.06 12.09
CA ILE A 84 13.65 -1.78 13.02
C ILE A 84 14.18 -1.67 14.44
N ASP A 85 15.49 -1.85 14.64
CA ASP A 85 16.13 -1.87 15.94
C ASP A 85 16.10 -0.48 16.61
N GLU A 86 16.31 0.59 15.84
CA GLU A 86 16.20 1.97 16.31
C GLU A 86 14.78 2.27 16.83
N PHE A 87 13.75 1.80 16.14
CA PHE A 87 12.35 2.07 16.47
C PHE A 87 11.62 0.89 17.13
N ARG A 88 12.34 -0.08 17.68
CA ARG A 88 11.78 -1.33 18.27
C ARG A 88 10.71 -1.14 19.34
N LYS A 89 10.60 0.06 19.92
CA LYS A 89 9.57 0.41 20.93
C LYS A 89 8.25 0.84 20.30
N ILE A 90 8.24 1.17 19.02
CA ILE A 90 7.07 1.54 18.23
C ILE A 90 6.67 0.31 17.41
N PRO A 91 5.41 -0.15 17.45
CA PRO A 91 4.96 -1.24 16.60
C PRO A 91 5.16 -0.91 15.11
N ILE A 92 5.87 -1.79 14.41
CA ILE A 92 6.09 -1.70 12.95
C ILE A 92 5.26 -2.80 12.28
N ILE A 93 4.37 -2.38 11.40
CA ILE A 93 3.47 -3.22 10.62
C ILE A 93 3.87 -3.06 9.15
N MET A 94 4.37 -4.12 8.55
CA MET A 94 4.76 -4.13 7.15
C MET A 94 3.80 -4.99 6.34
N ILE A 95 3.25 -4.42 5.28
CA ILE A 95 2.38 -5.08 4.32
C ILE A 95 3.03 -4.94 2.96
N ASP A 96 3.41 -6.05 2.38
CA ASP A 96 4.20 -6.09 1.16
C ASP A 96 3.87 -7.34 0.34
N HIS A 97 4.25 -7.34 -0.92
CA HIS A 97 4.05 -8.44 -1.85
C HIS A 97 5.32 -8.80 -2.65
N HIS A 98 6.44 -8.12 -2.40
CA HIS A 98 7.75 -8.45 -2.98
C HIS A 98 8.33 -9.74 -2.38
N SER A 99 9.55 -10.09 -2.79
CA SER A 99 10.27 -11.25 -2.23
C SER A 99 10.38 -11.14 -0.70
N PRO A 100 9.98 -12.19 0.06
CA PRO A 100 10.01 -12.14 1.52
C PRO A 100 11.38 -11.79 2.10
N LEU A 101 11.39 -10.95 3.12
CA LEU A 101 12.57 -10.53 3.86
C LEU A 101 12.79 -11.41 5.10
N ASP A 102 14.06 -11.64 5.46
CA ASP A 102 14.45 -12.22 6.75
C ASP A 102 14.80 -11.09 7.73
N VAL A 103 13.76 -10.49 8.32
CA VAL A 103 13.86 -9.42 9.33
C VAL A 103 13.09 -9.81 10.59
N LYS A 104 13.48 -9.24 11.74
CA LYS A 104 12.90 -9.58 13.04
C LYS A 104 12.41 -8.33 13.76
N GLY A 105 11.42 -8.50 14.64
CA GLY A 105 10.91 -7.42 15.48
C GLY A 105 9.74 -6.62 14.88
N ILE A 106 9.17 -7.08 13.77
CA ILE A 106 8.02 -6.45 13.11
C ILE A 106 6.86 -7.43 12.92
N LYS A 107 5.65 -6.90 12.71
CA LYS A 107 4.52 -7.67 12.18
C LYS A 107 4.61 -7.62 10.65
N TYR A 108 4.98 -8.74 10.05
CA TYR A 108 5.19 -8.82 8.60
C TYR A 108 4.07 -9.62 7.92
N TYR A 109 3.35 -8.96 7.03
CA TYR A 109 2.25 -9.51 6.27
C TYR A 109 2.60 -9.50 4.79
N ASN A 110 3.00 -10.66 4.27
CA ASN A 110 3.31 -10.81 2.85
C ASN A 110 2.76 -12.15 2.35
N PRO A 111 1.93 -12.15 1.27
CA PRO A 111 1.29 -13.36 0.75
C PRO A 111 2.27 -14.38 0.15
N MET A 112 3.49 -13.96 -0.23
CA MET A 112 4.55 -14.84 -0.72
C MET A 112 5.21 -15.66 0.40
N VAL A 113 5.02 -15.28 1.67
CA VAL A 113 5.57 -16.02 2.81
C VAL A 113 5.01 -17.45 2.82
N GLY A 114 5.92 -18.43 2.92
CA GLY A 114 5.58 -19.86 2.84
C GLY A 114 5.50 -20.41 1.42
N GLY A 115 5.97 -19.66 0.40
CA GLY A 115 6.24 -20.19 -0.95
C GLY A 115 5.00 -20.47 -1.79
N LYS A 116 3.89 -19.77 -1.52
CA LYS A 116 2.60 -20.02 -2.19
C LYS A 116 2.46 -19.41 -3.58
N GLY A 117 3.50 -18.73 -4.08
CA GLY A 117 3.49 -18.07 -5.40
C GLY A 117 2.49 -16.93 -5.52
N ASP A 118 1.97 -16.45 -4.38
CA ASP A 118 0.91 -15.46 -4.33
C ASP A 118 1.49 -14.06 -4.13
N ASN A 119 1.36 -13.22 -5.15
CA ASN A 119 1.93 -11.87 -5.22
C ASN A 119 0.84 -10.79 -5.23
N THR A 120 -0.31 -11.05 -4.60
CA THR A 120 -1.43 -10.08 -4.50
C THR A 120 -0.90 -8.69 -4.09
N CYS A 121 -1.10 -7.67 -4.94
CA CYS A 121 -0.62 -6.31 -4.71
C CYS A 121 -1.15 -5.69 -3.41
N VAL A 122 -0.41 -4.73 -2.86
CA VAL A 122 -0.68 -4.17 -1.53
C VAL A 122 -1.99 -3.38 -1.50
N SER A 123 -2.37 -2.74 -2.60
CA SER A 123 -3.67 -2.06 -2.72
C SER A 123 -4.85 -3.01 -2.53
N GLU A 124 -4.77 -4.23 -3.06
CA GLU A 124 -5.80 -5.24 -2.82
C GLU A 124 -5.75 -5.76 -1.38
N LEU A 125 -4.55 -5.98 -0.83
CA LEU A 125 -4.42 -6.38 0.57
C LEU A 125 -5.04 -5.33 1.50
N CYS A 126 -4.77 -4.05 1.29
CA CYS A 126 -5.32 -2.94 2.06
C CYS A 126 -6.85 -2.79 1.88
N TYR A 127 -7.36 -2.99 0.67
CA TYR A 127 -8.82 -3.00 0.41
C TYR A 127 -9.52 -4.08 1.25
N ASN A 128 -8.94 -5.30 1.28
CA ASN A 128 -9.48 -6.44 1.99
C ASN A 128 -9.41 -6.32 3.53
N VAL A 129 -8.55 -5.43 4.05
CA VAL A 129 -8.50 -5.10 5.48
C VAL A 129 -9.69 -4.23 5.88
N ILE A 130 -10.08 -3.28 5.03
CA ILE A 130 -11.01 -2.21 5.40
C ILE A 130 -12.47 -2.71 5.29
N PRO A 131 -13.29 -2.56 6.35
CA PRO A 131 -14.68 -2.96 6.29
C PRO A 131 -15.52 -2.04 5.40
N GLY A 132 -16.51 -2.63 4.72
CA GLY A 132 -17.56 -1.90 4.01
C GLY A 132 -17.23 -1.47 2.59
N GLU A 133 -16.17 -2.03 1.98
CA GLU A 133 -15.91 -1.95 0.53
C GLU A 133 -15.85 -0.51 -0.01
N LYS A 134 -15.41 0.43 0.84
CA LYS A 134 -15.24 1.83 0.46
C LYS A 134 -14.03 1.98 -0.45
N ASP A 135 -14.06 3.02 -1.28
CA ASP A 135 -12.93 3.39 -2.13
C ASP A 135 -12.49 2.29 -3.12
N LEU A 136 -13.45 1.47 -3.60
CA LEU A 136 -13.23 0.44 -4.62
C LEU A 136 -12.43 0.95 -5.83
N TRP A 137 -12.66 2.19 -6.25
CA TRP A 137 -11.93 2.82 -7.35
C TRP A 137 -10.45 3.05 -7.05
N ILE A 138 -10.07 3.31 -5.78
CA ILE A 138 -8.67 3.45 -5.35
C ILE A 138 -8.00 2.08 -5.40
N ALA A 139 -8.66 1.05 -4.87
CA ALA A 139 -8.17 -0.33 -4.94
C ALA A 139 -7.96 -0.76 -6.39
N ALA A 140 -8.96 -0.55 -7.26
CA ALA A 140 -8.88 -0.90 -8.67
C ALA A 140 -7.75 -0.15 -9.40
N ALA A 141 -7.57 1.15 -9.12
CA ALA A 141 -6.47 1.93 -9.70
C ALA A 141 -5.10 1.39 -9.27
N GLY A 142 -4.91 1.05 -7.98
CA GLY A 142 -3.68 0.47 -7.46
C GLY A 142 -3.37 -0.90 -8.06
N ILE A 143 -4.36 -1.80 -8.08
CA ILE A 143 -4.25 -3.15 -8.66
C ILE A 143 -3.81 -3.10 -10.13
N VAL A 144 -4.46 -2.25 -10.94
CA VAL A 144 -4.11 -2.09 -12.35
C VAL A 144 -2.75 -1.42 -12.52
N SER A 145 -2.36 -0.51 -11.61
CA SER A 145 -1.04 0.14 -11.64
C SER A 145 0.10 -0.85 -11.40
N ASP A 146 -0.14 -1.89 -10.60
CA ASP A 146 0.80 -3.00 -10.37
C ASP A 146 0.69 -4.12 -11.43
N TRP A 147 0.07 -3.84 -12.57
CA TRP A 147 -0.10 -4.80 -13.65
C TRP A 147 -0.91 -6.05 -13.25
N GLN A 148 -1.85 -5.91 -12.32
CA GLN A 148 -2.71 -7.01 -11.88
C GLN A 148 -4.17 -6.80 -12.29
N LEU A 149 -4.93 -7.89 -12.32
CA LEU A 149 -6.38 -7.91 -12.37
C LEU A 149 -6.88 -8.96 -11.38
N SER A 150 -7.87 -8.60 -10.58
CA SER A 150 -8.46 -9.45 -9.55
C SER A 150 -9.98 -9.30 -9.48
N ASP A 151 -10.63 -10.03 -8.57
CA ASP A 151 -12.07 -9.94 -8.37
C ASP A 151 -12.49 -8.53 -7.93
N VAL A 152 -11.61 -7.78 -7.27
CA VAL A 152 -11.83 -6.35 -6.94
C VAL A 152 -11.94 -5.51 -8.21
N THR A 153 -11.00 -5.68 -9.18
CA THR A 153 -11.08 -4.96 -10.46
C THR A 153 -12.27 -5.38 -11.31
N LYS A 154 -12.65 -6.67 -11.28
CA LYS A 154 -13.86 -7.14 -11.98
C LYS A 154 -15.13 -6.51 -11.41
N LYS A 155 -15.24 -6.44 -10.08
CA LYS A 155 -16.34 -5.77 -9.40
C LYS A 155 -16.38 -4.28 -9.80
N PHE A 156 -15.23 -3.60 -9.77
CA PHE A 156 -15.14 -2.21 -10.20
C PHE A 156 -15.60 -2.02 -11.65
N ALA A 157 -15.18 -2.90 -12.57
CA ALA A 157 -15.55 -2.86 -13.98
C ALA A 157 -17.06 -3.10 -14.21
N GLN A 158 -17.69 -3.95 -13.38
CA GLN A 158 -19.13 -4.16 -13.42
C GLN A 158 -19.91 -2.94 -12.93
N GLU A 159 -19.42 -2.26 -11.89
CA GLU A 159 -20.07 -1.09 -11.29
C GLU A 159 -19.80 0.21 -12.08
N ASN A 160 -18.66 0.30 -12.76
CA ASN A 160 -18.18 1.51 -13.46
C ASN A 160 -17.63 1.15 -14.86
N PRO A 161 -18.45 0.55 -15.74
CA PRO A 161 -18.01 0.06 -17.06
C PRO A 161 -17.48 1.16 -17.98
N GLU A 162 -17.86 2.42 -17.74
CA GLU A 162 -17.34 3.60 -18.44
C GLU A 162 -15.91 3.96 -18.04
N LEU A 163 -15.44 3.51 -16.87
CA LEU A 163 -14.06 3.71 -16.41
C LEU A 163 -13.18 2.51 -16.72
N LEU A 164 -13.72 1.30 -16.57
CA LEU A 164 -13.03 0.05 -16.89
C LEU A 164 -14.05 -0.93 -17.48
N SER A 165 -13.91 -1.30 -18.75
CA SER A 165 -14.83 -2.25 -19.38
C SER A 165 -14.71 -3.64 -18.74
N PRO A 166 -15.83 -4.34 -18.46
CA PRO A 166 -15.82 -5.71 -17.93
C PRO A 166 -15.25 -6.74 -18.92
N GLU A 167 -15.11 -6.36 -20.21
CA GLU A 167 -14.49 -7.19 -21.25
C GLU A 167 -12.95 -7.13 -21.23
N ILE A 168 -12.37 -6.23 -20.43
CA ILE A 168 -10.91 -6.14 -20.27
C ILE A 168 -10.44 -7.26 -19.35
N ASP A 169 -9.74 -8.23 -19.93
CA ASP A 169 -9.21 -9.43 -19.27
C ASP A 169 -7.68 -9.38 -19.08
N ARG A 170 -7.05 -8.26 -19.48
CA ARG A 170 -5.60 -8.09 -19.49
C ARG A 170 -5.18 -6.78 -18.82
N PRO A 171 -4.23 -6.81 -17.87
CA PRO A 171 -3.80 -5.61 -17.15
C PRO A 171 -3.25 -4.53 -18.08
N GLU A 172 -2.53 -4.89 -19.16
CA GLU A 172 -1.99 -3.91 -20.11
C GLU A 172 -3.10 -3.09 -20.79
N LYS A 173 -4.23 -3.72 -21.13
CA LYS A 173 -5.38 -3.02 -21.71
C LYS A 173 -6.07 -2.13 -20.67
N ALA A 174 -6.18 -2.60 -19.44
CA ALA A 174 -6.71 -1.78 -18.35
C ALA A 174 -5.83 -0.54 -18.13
N LEU A 175 -4.51 -0.70 -18.17
CA LEU A 175 -3.55 0.36 -17.89
C LEU A 175 -3.38 1.37 -19.03
N PHE A 176 -3.53 0.96 -20.29
CA PHE A 176 -3.26 1.84 -21.44
C PHE A 176 -4.51 2.23 -22.26
N ASP A 177 -5.55 1.41 -22.28
CA ASP A 177 -6.68 1.56 -23.21
C ASP A 177 -8.01 1.92 -22.52
N SER A 178 -8.05 1.93 -21.18
CA SER A 178 -9.27 2.28 -20.42
C SER A 178 -9.28 3.75 -19.98
N PRO A 179 -10.45 4.37 -19.69
CA PRO A 179 -10.49 5.69 -19.05
C PRO A 179 -9.88 5.72 -17.63
N LEU A 180 -9.89 4.60 -16.89
CA LEU A 180 -9.17 4.45 -15.62
C LEU A 180 -7.66 4.73 -15.75
N SER A 181 -7.07 4.46 -16.92
CA SER A 181 -5.66 4.79 -17.20
C SER A 181 -5.33 6.27 -16.96
N LYS A 182 -6.27 7.19 -17.24
CA LYS A 182 -6.06 8.62 -17.04
C LYS A 182 -5.90 8.94 -15.56
N LEU A 183 -6.69 8.29 -14.70
CA LEU A 183 -6.61 8.45 -13.26
C LEU A 183 -5.28 7.91 -12.72
N ILE A 184 -4.89 6.71 -13.16
CA ILE A 184 -3.59 6.09 -12.82
C ILE A 184 -2.43 7.00 -13.24
N ARG A 185 -2.50 7.57 -14.45
CA ARG A 185 -1.48 8.52 -14.93
C ARG A 185 -1.41 9.79 -14.10
N ILE A 186 -2.55 10.33 -13.65
CA ILE A 186 -2.59 11.49 -12.76
C ILE A 186 -1.94 11.13 -11.41
N MET A 187 -2.32 10.00 -10.82
CA MET A 187 -1.73 9.48 -9.58
C MET A 187 -0.21 9.35 -9.69
N ASN A 188 0.28 8.69 -10.73
CA ASN A 188 1.72 8.53 -10.95
C ASN A 188 2.42 9.86 -11.25
N PHE A 189 1.73 10.83 -11.87
CA PHE A 189 2.29 12.13 -12.18
C PHE A 189 2.47 12.99 -10.91
N VAL A 190 1.49 13.01 -10.00
CA VAL A 190 1.60 13.78 -8.76
C VAL A 190 2.71 13.25 -7.83
N LEU A 191 3.18 12.02 -8.05
CA LEU A 191 4.31 11.44 -7.34
C LEU A 191 5.68 11.78 -7.94
N LYS A 192 5.78 12.46 -9.10
CA LYS A 192 7.09 12.70 -9.75
C LYS A 192 7.94 13.79 -9.07
N GLY A 193 7.36 14.63 -8.23
CA GLY A 193 8.10 15.67 -7.51
C GLY A 193 8.95 15.12 -6.35
N PRO A 194 9.86 15.94 -5.78
CA PRO A 194 10.52 15.65 -4.52
C PRO A 194 9.50 15.33 -3.42
N THR A 195 9.84 14.46 -2.46
CA THR A 195 8.91 14.09 -1.36
C THR A 195 8.33 15.30 -0.64
N GLN A 196 9.10 16.39 -0.45
CA GLN A 196 8.61 17.61 0.18
C GLN A 196 7.52 18.35 -0.61
N GLU A 197 7.44 18.15 -1.92
CA GLU A 197 6.40 18.75 -2.78
C GLU A 197 5.20 17.83 -2.90
N VAL A 198 5.42 16.52 -3.01
CA VAL A 198 4.37 15.50 -3.11
C VAL A 198 3.51 15.45 -1.85
N MET A 199 4.10 15.77 -0.69
CA MET A 199 3.42 15.72 0.60
C MET A 199 2.83 17.07 1.07
N LYS A 200 2.76 18.09 0.20
CA LYS A 200 2.10 19.39 0.49
C LYS A 200 0.61 19.33 0.21
#